data_AF-A0A5R2NB25-F1
#
_entry.id   AF-A0A5R2NB25-F1
#
_cell.length_a   1.000
_cell.length_b   1.000
_cell.length_c   1.000
_cell.angle_alpha   90.00
_cell.angle_beta   90.00
_cell.angle_gamma   90.00
#
_symmetry.space_group_name_H-M   'P 1'
#
loop_
_entity.id
_entity.type
_entity.pdbx_description
1 polymer ?
#
loop_
_entity_poly.entity_id
_entity_poly.type
_entity_poly.pdbx_seq_one_letter_code
_entity_poly.pdbx_strand_id
1 'polypeptide(L)'
;NMPCDARRRLAPDHPRNTLAYDCFLRGRELWHRLTKETNVAARDLLQRATELDPNFASAHAFLALTHGVDYLNRWGASPPESMAQAEEAATRAVTLDDNDPWAHWALAIAKLYTRRHDEAIDEVERALVLNPNFAEAHVCRGETLYYSGKSEEALESFARGKSLNPYFADVLLHFQALALFQLGRYNEAVDLLLQRLARNAVTDVSRALLAASYGHLGRLEEARAAWQDMLRVNPDFSLEYRRKVLPYRNPADFELMVDGLRKAGLVQ
;
A
#
# COMPACT_ATOMS: atom_id res chain seq x y z
N ASN A 1 -22.42 37.60 -15.22
CA ASN A 1 -22.45 36.93 -16.54
C ASN A 1 -21.11 36.28 -16.82
N MET A 2 -20.93 35.01 -16.42
CA MET A 2 -19.82 34.21 -16.93
C MET A 2 -20.21 33.63 -18.29
N PRO A 3 -19.30 33.54 -19.27
CA PRO A 3 -19.63 33.03 -20.60
C PRO A 3 -20.00 31.54 -20.56
N CYS A 4 -20.99 31.15 -21.36
CA CYS A 4 -21.54 29.78 -21.44
C CYS A 4 -20.51 28.67 -21.74
N ASP A 5 -19.30 28.99 -22.22
CA ASP A 5 -18.29 28.00 -22.58
C ASP A 5 -17.50 27.41 -21.41
N ALA A 6 -17.51 28.04 -20.23
CA ALA A 6 -16.80 27.52 -19.05
C ALA A 6 -17.60 26.42 -18.30
N ARG A 7 -18.90 26.28 -18.58
CA ARG A 7 -19.75 25.24 -17.96
C ARG A 7 -19.69 23.89 -18.68
N ARG A 8 -19.11 23.84 -19.89
CA ARG A 8 -19.03 22.63 -20.73
C ARG A 8 -17.80 21.76 -20.50
N ARG A 9 -16.86 22.16 -19.64
CA ARG A 9 -15.64 21.39 -19.31
C ARG A 9 -15.65 20.72 -17.93
N LEU A 10 -16.78 20.75 -17.23
CA LEU A 10 -16.91 20.23 -15.86
C LEU A 10 -18.12 19.29 -15.66
N ALA A 11 -18.89 19.03 -16.71
CA ALA A 11 -19.90 17.99 -16.67
C ALA A 11 -19.28 16.73 -17.27
N PRO A 12 -19.20 15.59 -16.54
CA PRO A 12 -18.84 14.33 -17.18
C PRO A 12 -19.81 14.09 -18.34
N ASP A 13 -19.29 13.63 -19.48
CA ASP A 13 -20.02 13.42 -20.73
C ASP A 13 -21.19 12.42 -20.60
N HIS A 14 -21.33 11.76 -19.46
CA HIS A 14 -22.49 10.98 -19.05
C HIS A 14 -22.89 11.34 -17.61
N PRO A 15 -24.19 11.56 -17.31
CA PRO A 15 -24.64 11.64 -15.93
C PRO A 15 -24.28 10.32 -15.23
N ARG A 16 -23.42 10.39 -14.20
CA ARG A 16 -22.96 9.21 -13.45
C ARG A 16 -24.17 8.38 -13.02
N ASN A 17 -24.12 7.08 -13.31
CA ASN A 17 -25.11 6.13 -12.83
C ASN A 17 -25.10 6.16 -11.29
N THR A 18 -26.20 6.62 -10.69
CA THR A 18 -26.29 6.82 -9.24
C THR A 18 -26.13 5.53 -8.44
N LEU A 19 -26.58 4.41 -9.00
CA LEU A 19 -26.39 3.08 -8.41
C LEU A 19 -24.93 2.63 -8.50
N ALA A 20 -24.24 2.90 -9.61
CA ALA A 20 -22.80 2.64 -9.73
C ALA A 20 -22.02 3.46 -8.71
N TYR A 21 -22.40 4.73 -8.51
CA TYR A 21 -21.78 5.61 -7.53
C TYR A 21 -22.01 5.17 -6.08
N ASP A 22 -23.21 4.69 -5.72
CA ASP A 22 -23.47 4.10 -4.39
C ASP A 22 -22.59 2.86 -4.15
N CYS A 23 -22.55 1.95 -5.13
CA CYS A 23 -21.71 0.76 -5.07
C CYS A 23 -20.23 1.13 -4.86
N PHE A 24 -19.73 2.11 -5.63
CA PHE A 24 -18.37 2.62 -5.50
C PHE A 24 -18.07 3.18 -4.10
N LEU A 25 -18.94 4.06 -3.57
CA LEU A 25 -18.70 4.67 -2.26
C LEU A 25 -18.65 3.62 -1.14
N ARG A 26 -19.56 2.65 -1.17
CA ARG A 26 -19.61 1.55 -0.19
C ARG A 26 -18.43 0.60 -0.37
N GLY A 27 -18.05 0.28 -1.60
CA GLY A 27 -16.90 -0.55 -1.92
C GLY A 27 -15.60 0.06 -1.41
N ARG A 28 -15.38 1.36 -1.67
CA ARG A 28 -14.22 2.12 -1.16
C ARG A 28 -14.16 2.13 0.36
N GLU A 29 -15.28 2.40 1.03
CA GLU A 29 -15.35 2.40 2.50
C GLU A 29 -14.97 1.03 3.08
N LEU A 30 -15.45 -0.06 2.49
CA LEU A 30 -15.08 -1.41 2.92
C LEU A 30 -13.59 -1.73 2.65
N TRP A 31 -13.04 -1.25 1.53
CA TRP A 31 -11.63 -1.43 1.20
C TRP A 31 -10.72 -0.81 2.26
N HIS A 32 -11.05 0.39 2.78
CA HIS A 32 -10.28 1.05 3.84
C HIS A 32 -10.24 0.27 5.17
N ARG A 33 -11.17 -0.67 5.40
CA ARG A 33 -11.16 -1.51 6.62
C ARG A 33 -10.12 -2.62 6.59
N LEU A 34 -9.61 -2.98 5.40
CA LEU A 34 -8.46 -3.86 5.18
C LEU A 34 -8.50 -5.20 5.94
N THR A 35 -9.64 -5.90 5.90
CA THR A 35 -9.76 -7.31 6.31
C THR A 35 -10.00 -8.17 5.07
N LYS A 36 -9.80 -9.50 5.16
CA LYS A 36 -10.08 -10.40 4.04
C LYS A 36 -11.54 -10.31 3.62
N GLU A 37 -12.44 -10.33 4.60
CA GLU A 37 -13.88 -10.29 4.39
C GLU A 37 -14.32 -8.96 3.79
N THR A 38 -13.82 -7.84 4.30
CA THR A 38 -14.17 -6.51 3.76
C THR A 38 -13.55 -6.27 2.39
N ASN A 39 -12.37 -6.84 2.07
CA ASN A 39 -11.76 -6.73 0.75
C ASN A 39 -12.56 -7.50 -0.32
N VAL A 40 -13.08 -8.68 0.01
CA VAL A 40 -14.00 -9.43 -0.88
C VAL A 40 -15.29 -8.65 -1.10
N ALA A 41 -15.93 -8.19 -0.02
CA ALA A 41 -17.17 -7.40 -0.14
C ALA A 41 -16.97 -6.07 -0.88
N ALA A 42 -15.81 -5.43 -0.72
CA ALA A 42 -15.42 -4.26 -1.51
C ALA A 42 -15.34 -4.59 -2.99
N ARG A 43 -14.67 -5.70 -3.35
CA ARG A 43 -14.53 -6.17 -4.73
C ARG A 43 -15.88 -6.41 -5.39
N ASP A 44 -16.80 -7.09 -4.72
CA ASP A 44 -18.13 -7.39 -5.25
C ASP A 44 -18.90 -6.10 -5.60
N LEU A 45 -18.85 -5.10 -4.72
CA LEU A 45 -19.47 -3.79 -4.95
C LEU A 45 -18.77 -3.02 -6.08
N LEU A 46 -17.45 -3.06 -6.15
CA LEU A 46 -16.67 -2.36 -7.18
C LEU A 46 -16.87 -3.00 -8.56
N GLN A 47 -16.95 -4.33 -8.64
CA GLN A 47 -17.36 -5.04 -9.86
C GLN A 47 -18.78 -4.66 -10.27
N ARG A 48 -19.71 -4.59 -9.31
CA ARG A 48 -21.07 -4.12 -9.62
C ARG A 48 -21.08 -2.69 -10.13
N ALA A 49 -20.23 -1.81 -9.59
CA ALA A 49 -20.10 -0.45 -10.06
C ALA A 49 -19.60 -0.39 -11.52
N THR A 50 -18.61 -1.19 -11.89
CA THR A 50 -18.08 -1.25 -13.27
C THR A 50 -19.02 -1.95 -14.25
N GLU A 51 -19.86 -2.88 -13.80
CA GLU A 51 -20.96 -3.44 -14.61
C GLU A 51 -22.03 -2.39 -14.94
N LEU A 52 -22.39 -1.57 -13.95
CA LEU A 52 -23.42 -0.53 -14.08
C LEU A 52 -22.93 0.70 -14.84
N ASP A 53 -21.63 1.02 -14.74
CA ASP A 53 -20.96 2.07 -15.47
C ASP A 53 -19.54 1.63 -15.88
N PRO A 54 -19.40 1.02 -17.07
CA PRO A 54 -18.10 0.50 -17.55
C PRO A 54 -17.01 1.55 -17.72
N ASN A 55 -17.37 2.84 -17.76
CA ASN A 55 -16.42 3.95 -17.92
C ASN A 55 -16.05 4.62 -16.58
N PHE A 56 -16.48 4.06 -15.45
CA PHE A 56 -16.18 4.62 -14.13
C PHE A 56 -14.73 4.34 -13.72
N ALA A 57 -13.80 5.19 -14.16
CA ALA A 57 -12.37 5.07 -13.92
C ALA A 57 -12.00 4.79 -12.45
N SER A 58 -12.52 5.57 -11.50
CA SER A 58 -12.22 5.37 -10.07
C SER A 58 -12.71 4.01 -9.55
N ALA A 59 -13.80 3.44 -10.08
CA ALA A 59 -14.25 2.10 -9.67
C ALA A 59 -13.28 1.02 -10.16
N HIS A 60 -12.75 1.14 -11.38
CA HIS A 60 -11.68 0.27 -11.89
C HIS A 60 -10.38 0.44 -11.08
N ALA A 61 -10.03 1.67 -10.70
CA ALA A 61 -8.86 1.94 -9.86
C ALA A 61 -8.98 1.25 -8.50
N PHE A 62 -10.13 1.36 -7.83
CA PHE A 62 -10.33 0.67 -6.55
C PHE A 62 -10.46 -0.86 -6.72
N LEU A 63 -11.00 -1.35 -7.84
CA LEU A 63 -10.98 -2.77 -8.14
C LEU A 63 -9.54 -3.30 -8.21
N ALA A 64 -8.65 -2.58 -8.89
CA ALA A 64 -7.22 -2.89 -8.94
C ALA A 64 -6.60 -2.99 -7.53
N LEU A 65 -6.91 -2.04 -6.65
CA LEU A 65 -6.42 -2.03 -5.27
C LEU A 65 -6.91 -3.24 -4.47
N THR A 66 -8.14 -3.72 -4.69
CA THR A 66 -8.61 -4.96 -4.01
C THR A 66 -7.79 -6.18 -4.43
N HIS A 67 -7.40 -6.27 -5.70
CA HIS A 67 -6.57 -7.36 -6.22
C HIS A 67 -5.11 -7.25 -5.72
N GLY A 68 -4.59 -6.02 -5.61
CA GLY A 68 -3.28 -5.76 -4.99
C GLY A 68 -3.24 -6.20 -3.53
N VAL A 69 -4.28 -5.90 -2.75
CA VAL A 69 -4.40 -6.36 -1.36
C VAL A 69 -4.44 -7.90 -1.27
N ASP A 70 -5.12 -8.57 -2.20
CA ASP A 70 -5.13 -10.04 -2.27
C ASP A 70 -3.73 -10.62 -2.55
N TYR A 71 -2.97 -9.99 -3.46
CA TYR A 71 -1.59 -10.38 -3.76
C TYR A 71 -0.70 -10.26 -2.52
N LEU A 72 -0.74 -9.13 -1.81
CA LEU A 72 0.13 -8.84 -0.67
C LEU A 72 -0.15 -9.73 0.55
N ASN A 73 -1.41 -10.10 0.76
CA ASN A 73 -1.84 -10.85 1.93
C ASN A 73 -2.11 -12.34 1.63
N ARG A 74 -1.90 -12.78 0.37
CA ARG A 74 -2.23 -14.13 -0.09
C ARG A 74 -3.69 -14.51 0.21
N TRP A 75 -4.60 -13.56 0.02
CA TRP A 75 -6.03 -13.80 0.26
C TRP A 75 -6.74 -14.44 -0.93
N GLY A 76 -6.21 -14.25 -2.14
CA GLY A 76 -6.69 -14.89 -3.37
C GLY A 76 -6.13 -16.31 -3.56
N ALA A 77 -6.76 -17.07 -4.47
CA ALA A 77 -6.35 -18.45 -4.81
C ALA A 77 -4.96 -18.49 -5.49
N SER A 78 -4.65 -17.47 -6.29
CA SER A 78 -3.40 -17.35 -7.06
C SER A 78 -2.83 -15.94 -6.95
N PRO A 79 -1.68 -15.73 -6.28
CA PRO A 79 -1.05 -14.42 -6.21
C PRO A 79 -0.67 -13.83 -7.58
N PRO A 80 -0.06 -14.58 -8.53
CA PRO A 80 0.25 -14.03 -9.86
C PRO A 80 -0.98 -13.55 -10.62
N GLU A 81 -2.10 -14.27 -10.52
CA GLU A 81 -3.37 -13.86 -11.14
C GLU A 81 -3.93 -12.59 -10.48
N SER A 82 -3.86 -12.51 -9.15
CA SER A 82 -4.28 -11.29 -8.42
C SER A 82 -3.45 -10.08 -8.86
N MET A 83 -2.15 -10.25 -9.08
CA MET A 83 -1.30 -9.15 -9.57
C MET A 83 -1.63 -8.77 -11.02
N ALA A 84 -1.89 -9.75 -11.90
CA ALA A 84 -2.30 -9.48 -13.27
C ALA A 84 -3.63 -8.71 -13.35
N GLN A 85 -4.62 -9.12 -12.55
CA GLN A 85 -5.91 -8.43 -12.44
C GLN A 85 -5.78 -7.00 -11.92
N ALA A 86 -4.88 -6.79 -10.94
CA ALA A 86 -4.62 -5.45 -10.41
C ALA A 86 -4.02 -4.54 -11.50
N GLU A 87 -3.05 -5.03 -12.26
CA GLU A 87 -2.44 -4.25 -13.34
C GLU A 87 -3.42 -3.95 -14.48
N GLU A 88 -4.22 -4.94 -14.90
CA GLU A 88 -5.23 -4.78 -15.94
C GLU A 88 -6.26 -3.71 -15.55
N ALA A 89 -6.83 -3.81 -14.34
CA ALA A 89 -7.83 -2.87 -13.86
C ALA A 89 -7.26 -1.46 -13.65
N ALA A 90 -6.01 -1.33 -13.18
CA ALA A 90 -5.37 -0.03 -13.00
C ALA A 90 -5.06 0.64 -14.36
N THR A 91 -4.56 -0.13 -15.31
CA THR A 91 -4.32 0.34 -16.69
C THR A 91 -5.63 0.77 -17.36
N ARG A 92 -6.70 0.00 -17.13
CA ARG A 92 -8.04 0.34 -17.60
C ARG A 92 -8.54 1.65 -16.99
N ALA A 93 -8.33 1.88 -15.70
CA ALA A 93 -8.71 3.10 -15.03
C ALA A 93 -8.06 4.34 -15.66
N VAL A 94 -6.74 4.30 -15.90
CA VAL A 94 -6.00 5.41 -16.55
C VAL A 94 -6.46 5.60 -18.00
N THR A 95 -6.72 4.51 -18.73
CA THR A 95 -7.23 4.58 -20.11
C THR A 95 -8.62 5.23 -20.19
N LEU A 96 -9.45 5.05 -19.16
CA LEU A 96 -10.77 5.64 -19.06
C LEU A 96 -10.73 7.13 -18.68
N ASP A 97 -9.83 7.50 -17.77
CA ASP A 97 -9.64 8.89 -17.35
C ASP A 97 -8.21 9.15 -16.84
N ASP A 98 -7.35 9.68 -17.70
CA ASP A 98 -5.96 10.11 -17.37
C ASP A 98 -5.91 11.39 -16.52
N ASN A 99 -7.06 11.98 -16.16
CA ASN A 99 -7.14 13.06 -15.19
C ASN A 99 -7.65 12.61 -13.82
N ASP A 100 -7.92 11.30 -13.63
CA ASP A 100 -8.28 10.76 -12.33
C ASP A 100 -7.02 10.42 -11.50
N PRO A 101 -6.72 11.17 -10.41
CA PRO A 101 -5.56 10.86 -9.58
C PRO A 101 -5.63 9.46 -8.94
N TRP A 102 -6.82 8.91 -8.68
CA TRP A 102 -6.97 7.56 -8.12
C TRP A 102 -6.51 6.49 -9.10
N ALA A 103 -6.71 6.70 -10.40
CA ALA A 103 -6.30 5.78 -11.45
C ALA A 103 -4.77 5.68 -11.51
N HIS A 104 -4.08 6.82 -11.54
CA HIS A 104 -2.61 6.87 -11.52
C HIS A 104 -2.03 6.30 -10.22
N TRP A 105 -2.64 6.58 -9.07
CA TRP A 105 -2.22 5.99 -7.79
C TRP A 105 -2.35 4.46 -7.78
N ALA A 106 -3.45 3.90 -8.29
CA ALA A 106 -3.60 2.45 -8.39
C ALA A 106 -2.57 1.83 -9.36
N LEU A 107 -2.30 2.49 -10.49
CA LEU A 107 -1.31 2.03 -11.46
C LEU A 107 0.12 2.10 -10.91
N ALA A 108 0.45 3.14 -10.14
CA ALA A 108 1.71 3.24 -9.42
C ALA A 108 1.94 2.04 -8.51
N ILE A 109 0.94 1.67 -7.70
CA ILE A 109 1.03 0.50 -6.81
C ILE A 109 1.25 -0.78 -7.63
N ALA A 110 0.48 -0.98 -8.71
CA ALA A 110 0.64 -2.17 -9.56
C ALA A 110 2.04 -2.25 -10.21
N LYS A 111 2.54 -1.12 -10.72
CA LYS A 111 3.90 -1.02 -11.30
C LYS A 111 4.99 -1.27 -10.26
N LEU A 112 4.83 -0.74 -9.05
CA LEU A 112 5.77 -0.97 -7.95
C LEU A 112 5.86 -2.46 -7.61
N TYR A 113 4.73 -3.12 -7.37
CA TYR A 113 4.69 -4.54 -6.98
C TYR A 113 5.02 -5.51 -8.12
N THR A 114 5.11 -5.01 -9.35
CA THR A 114 5.70 -5.73 -10.51
C THR A 114 7.15 -5.31 -10.78
N ARG A 115 7.79 -4.61 -9.83
CA ARG A 115 9.20 -4.20 -9.84
C ARG A 115 9.58 -3.20 -10.94
N ARG A 116 8.61 -2.42 -11.43
CA ARG A 116 8.81 -1.29 -12.36
C ARG A 116 8.86 0.02 -11.59
N HIS A 117 9.92 0.20 -10.79
CA HIS A 117 10.04 1.34 -9.86
C HIS A 117 10.00 2.70 -10.54
N ASP A 118 10.71 2.83 -11.67
CA ASP A 118 10.81 4.10 -12.39
C ASP A 118 9.46 4.47 -13.03
N GLU A 119 8.72 3.50 -13.57
CA GLU A 119 7.37 3.76 -14.06
C GLU A 119 6.38 4.02 -12.91
N ALA A 120 6.57 3.39 -11.75
CA ALA A 120 5.74 3.63 -10.57
C ALA A 120 5.90 5.07 -10.07
N ILE A 121 7.12 5.61 -10.04
CA ILE A 121 7.33 7.02 -9.64
C ILE A 121 6.68 7.98 -10.63
N ASP A 122 6.75 7.72 -11.94
CA ASP A 122 6.10 8.54 -12.96
C ASP A 122 4.58 8.63 -12.73
N GLU A 123 3.93 7.50 -12.44
CA GLU A 123 2.49 7.48 -12.12
C GLU A 123 2.16 8.20 -10.81
N VAL A 124 2.99 8.04 -9.76
CA VAL A 124 2.78 8.77 -8.51
C VAL A 124 2.90 10.28 -8.73
N GLU A 125 3.92 10.73 -9.47
CA GLU A 125 4.09 12.15 -9.79
C GLU A 125 2.92 12.68 -10.61
N ARG A 126 2.38 11.89 -11.55
CA ARG A 126 1.16 12.23 -12.29
C ARG A 126 -0.05 12.39 -11.37
N ALA A 127 -0.26 11.48 -10.43
CA ALA A 127 -1.33 11.59 -9.42
C ALA A 127 -1.19 12.85 -8.56
N LEU A 128 0.05 13.22 -8.18
CA LEU A 128 0.34 14.42 -7.39
C LEU A 128 0.21 15.72 -8.17
N VAL A 129 0.51 15.72 -9.48
CA VAL A 129 0.24 16.86 -10.36
C VAL A 129 -1.27 17.12 -10.47
N LEU A 130 -2.07 16.06 -10.59
CA LEU A 130 -3.54 16.15 -10.65
C LEU A 130 -4.15 16.55 -9.30
N ASN A 131 -3.59 16.06 -8.19
CA ASN A 131 -4.01 16.44 -6.84
C ASN A 131 -2.80 16.54 -5.88
N PRO A 132 -2.25 17.75 -5.66
CA PRO A 132 -1.09 17.95 -4.79
C PRO A 132 -1.32 17.61 -3.31
N ASN A 133 -2.58 17.56 -2.87
CA ASN A 133 -2.98 17.24 -1.49
C ASN A 133 -3.44 15.78 -1.33
N PHE A 134 -3.13 14.91 -2.30
CA PHE A 134 -3.51 13.52 -2.24
C PHE A 134 -2.61 12.74 -1.28
N ALA A 135 -3.07 12.54 -0.04
CA ALA A 135 -2.30 11.93 1.03
C ALA A 135 -1.79 10.53 0.67
N GLU A 136 -2.62 9.69 0.06
CA GLU A 136 -2.28 8.32 -0.34
C GLU A 136 -1.22 8.29 -1.44
N ALA A 137 -1.22 9.24 -2.38
CA ALA A 137 -0.18 9.36 -3.39
C ALA A 137 1.18 9.78 -2.78
N HIS A 138 1.19 10.66 -1.77
CA HIS A 138 2.42 10.96 -1.01
C HIS A 138 2.96 9.73 -0.26
N VAL A 139 2.06 8.91 0.31
CA VAL A 139 2.46 7.64 0.94
C VAL A 139 3.01 6.66 -0.10
N CYS A 140 2.34 6.51 -1.24
CA CYS A 140 2.81 5.65 -2.34
C CYS A 140 4.16 6.12 -2.90
N ARG A 141 4.39 7.43 -2.98
CA ARG A 141 5.71 8.01 -3.31
C ARG A 141 6.78 7.53 -2.35
N GLY A 142 6.50 7.63 -1.05
CA GLY A 142 7.40 7.18 0.00
C GLY A 142 7.69 5.69 -0.10
N GLU A 143 6.67 4.87 -0.36
CA GLU A 143 6.80 3.42 -0.54
C GLU A 143 7.69 3.08 -1.76
N THR A 144 7.45 3.72 -2.90
CA THR A 144 8.25 3.55 -4.12
C THR A 144 9.71 3.96 -3.90
N LEU A 145 9.94 5.09 -3.23
CA LEU A 145 11.29 5.58 -2.89
C LEU A 145 12.01 4.63 -1.93
N TYR A 146 11.31 4.16 -0.90
CA TYR A 146 11.83 3.17 0.06
C TYR A 146 12.28 1.89 -0.67
N TYR A 147 11.41 1.28 -1.47
CA TYR A 147 11.77 0.07 -2.22
C TYR A 147 12.83 0.31 -3.31
N SER A 148 13.08 1.56 -3.67
CA SER A 148 14.16 1.98 -4.56
C SER A 148 15.48 2.29 -3.83
N GLY A 149 15.53 2.11 -2.50
CA GLY A 149 16.72 2.37 -1.67
C GLY A 149 16.92 3.82 -1.25
N LYS A 150 15.91 4.69 -1.43
CA LYS A 150 15.96 6.14 -1.13
C LYS A 150 15.20 6.45 0.16
N SER A 151 15.65 5.88 1.28
CA SER A 151 14.90 5.91 2.54
C SER A 151 14.75 7.30 3.17
N GLU A 152 15.72 8.20 3.03
CA GLU A 152 15.58 9.59 3.51
C GLU A 152 14.44 10.32 2.79
N GLU A 153 14.42 10.29 1.46
CA GLU A 153 13.36 10.90 0.63
C GLU A 153 11.99 10.24 0.88
N ALA A 154 12.00 8.93 1.20
CA ALA A 154 10.78 8.22 1.58
C ALA A 154 10.17 8.78 2.86
N LEU A 155 10.99 9.04 3.90
CA LEU A 155 10.53 9.61 5.16
C LEU A 155 9.89 11.00 4.99
N GLU A 156 10.43 11.84 4.10
CA GLU A 156 9.83 13.14 3.76
C GLU A 156 8.45 12.97 3.13
N SER A 157 8.32 12.04 2.19
CA SER A 157 7.04 11.74 1.52
C SER A 157 6.00 11.19 2.48
N PHE A 158 6.40 10.27 3.37
CA PHE A 158 5.52 9.75 4.43
C PHE A 158 5.09 10.85 5.40
N ALA A 159 6.00 11.75 5.79
CA ALA A 159 5.67 12.89 6.64
C ALA A 159 4.66 13.82 5.97
N ARG A 160 4.80 14.06 4.66
CA ARG A 160 3.84 14.85 3.88
C ARG A 160 2.47 14.19 3.85
N GLY A 161 2.39 12.90 3.51
CA GLY A 161 1.12 12.15 3.53
C GLY A 161 0.43 12.18 4.90
N LYS A 162 1.19 11.96 5.97
CA LYS A 162 0.71 12.05 7.36
C LYS A 162 0.17 13.44 7.72
N SER A 163 0.82 14.50 7.25
CA SER A 163 0.38 15.89 7.51
C SER A 163 -0.94 16.24 6.82
N LEU A 164 -1.22 15.61 5.67
CA LEU A 164 -2.42 15.84 4.87
C LEU A 164 -3.63 15.05 5.40
N ASN A 165 -3.40 13.89 6.03
CA ASN A 165 -4.45 13.07 6.63
C ASN A 165 -4.16 12.80 8.11
N PRO A 166 -4.78 13.55 9.05
CA PRO A 166 -4.67 13.31 10.48
C PRO A 166 -5.17 11.92 10.93
N TYR A 167 -6.02 11.28 10.12
CA TYR A 167 -6.58 9.93 10.34
C TYR A 167 -5.91 8.88 9.45
N PHE A 168 -4.63 9.07 9.11
CA PHE A 168 -3.85 8.15 8.29
C PHE A 168 -3.93 6.69 8.79
N ALA A 169 -3.93 5.76 7.83
CA ALA A 169 -3.93 4.32 8.11
C ALA A 169 -2.70 3.91 8.94
N ASP A 170 -2.87 3.00 9.90
CA ASP A 170 -1.79 2.58 10.80
C ASP A 170 -0.58 2.00 10.06
N VAL A 171 -0.79 1.44 8.85
CA VAL A 171 0.26 0.89 8.00
C VAL A 171 1.32 1.92 7.60
N LEU A 172 1.00 3.22 7.58
CA LEU A 172 2.00 4.28 7.36
C LEU A 172 3.11 4.24 8.41
N LEU A 173 2.80 3.91 9.67
CA LEU A 173 3.81 3.76 10.72
C LEU A 173 4.77 2.61 10.41
N HIS A 174 4.28 1.54 9.77
CA HIS A 174 5.13 0.43 9.35
C HIS A 174 6.08 0.85 8.23
N PHE A 175 5.59 1.58 7.22
CA PHE A 175 6.45 2.06 6.14
C PHE A 175 7.50 3.07 6.62
N GLN A 176 7.14 3.97 7.54
CA GLN A 176 8.11 4.85 8.19
C GLN A 176 9.16 4.06 8.98
N ALA A 177 8.75 3.01 9.72
CA ALA A 177 9.66 2.15 10.45
C ALA A 177 10.60 1.35 9.52
N LEU A 178 10.09 0.87 8.38
CA LEU A 178 10.91 0.20 7.36
C LEU A 178 12.00 1.12 6.80
N ALA A 179 11.66 2.37 6.50
CA ALA A 179 12.65 3.35 6.04
C ALA A 179 13.69 3.65 7.13
N LEU A 180 13.27 3.91 8.38
CA LEU A 180 14.20 4.11 9.51
C LEU A 180 15.11 2.88 9.74
N PHE A 181 14.56 1.68 9.60
CA PHE A 181 15.29 0.43 9.72
C PHE A 181 16.38 0.31 8.64
N GLN A 182 16.07 0.62 7.38
CA GLN A 182 17.05 0.62 6.29
C GLN A 182 18.19 1.64 6.53
N LEU A 183 17.90 2.73 7.24
CA LEU A 183 18.89 3.75 7.64
C LEU A 183 19.67 3.38 8.91
N GLY A 184 19.45 2.20 9.49
CA GLY A 184 20.08 1.78 10.75
C GLY A 184 19.56 2.50 11.99
N ARG A 185 18.48 3.27 11.89
CA ARG A 185 17.84 4.02 12.99
C ARG A 185 16.87 3.11 13.77
N TYR A 186 17.40 2.01 14.29
CA TYR A 186 16.59 0.92 14.85
C TYR A 186 15.75 1.31 16.06
N ASN A 187 16.24 2.18 16.95
CA ASN A 187 15.45 2.63 18.11
C ASN A 187 14.19 3.39 17.67
N GLU A 188 14.31 4.27 16.69
CA GLU A 188 13.17 5.04 16.17
C GLU A 188 12.19 4.13 15.40
N ALA A 189 12.71 3.13 14.68
CA ALA A 189 11.88 2.09 14.07
C ALA A 189 11.08 1.32 15.12
N VAL A 190 11.71 0.92 16.23
CA VAL A 190 11.04 0.26 17.37
C VAL A 190 9.89 1.13 17.90
N ASP A 191 10.11 2.42 18.12
CA ASP A 191 9.07 3.32 18.64
C ASP A 191 7.83 3.38 17.73
N LEU A 192 8.04 3.50 16.42
CA LEU A 192 6.93 3.51 15.46
C LEU A 192 6.21 2.16 15.37
N LEU A 193 6.95 1.06 15.46
CA LEU A 193 6.37 -0.29 15.45
C LEU A 193 5.51 -0.53 16.69
N LEU A 194 5.98 -0.12 17.87
CA LEU A 194 5.19 -0.20 19.10
C LEU A 194 3.93 0.68 19.03
N GLN A 195 4.04 1.91 18.49
CA GLN A 195 2.86 2.76 18.24
C GLN A 195 1.86 2.09 17.29
N ARG A 196 2.34 1.42 16.23
CA ARG A 196 1.46 0.68 15.32
C ARG A 196 0.79 -0.50 16.02
N LEU A 197 1.54 -1.28 16.79
CA LEU A 197 1.01 -2.44 17.53
C LEU A 197 -0.06 -2.05 18.55
N ALA A 198 0.04 -0.85 19.14
CA ALA A 198 -1.01 -0.31 20.00
C ALA A 198 -2.31 0.01 19.26
N ARG A 199 -2.23 0.38 17.97
CA ARG A 199 -3.39 0.65 17.09
C ARG A 199 -3.93 -0.61 16.43
N ASN A 200 -3.06 -1.53 16.09
CA ASN A 200 -3.36 -2.77 15.37
C ASN A 200 -2.56 -3.91 16.00
N ALA A 201 -3.17 -4.59 16.97
CA ALA A 201 -2.53 -5.66 17.70
C ALA A 201 -2.41 -6.97 16.91
N VAL A 202 -2.95 -7.08 15.69
CA VAL A 202 -2.97 -8.34 14.90
C VAL A 202 -2.06 -8.31 13.68
N THR A 203 -1.17 -7.32 13.56
CA THR A 203 -0.20 -7.31 12.45
C THR A 203 1.01 -8.21 12.72
N ASP A 204 1.31 -9.08 11.77
CA ASP A 204 2.48 -9.97 11.75
C ASP A 204 3.75 -9.24 11.28
N VAL A 205 3.68 -8.49 10.17
CA VAL A 205 4.84 -7.81 9.54
C VAL A 205 5.57 -6.85 10.47
N SER A 206 4.84 -6.09 11.29
CA SER A 206 5.50 -5.17 12.22
C SER A 206 6.16 -5.89 13.38
N ARG A 207 5.66 -7.06 13.79
CA ARG A 207 6.32 -7.87 14.81
C ARG A 207 7.60 -8.52 14.28
N ALA A 208 7.59 -8.99 13.03
CA ALA A 208 8.79 -9.49 12.37
C ALA A 208 9.87 -8.40 12.27
N LEU A 209 9.50 -7.19 11.82
CA LEU A 209 10.44 -6.05 11.76
C LEU A 209 10.89 -5.60 13.16
N LEU A 210 10.02 -5.67 14.17
CA LEU A 210 10.35 -5.34 15.55
C LEU A 210 11.38 -6.31 16.12
N ALA A 211 11.19 -7.62 15.89
CA ALA A 211 12.16 -8.64 16.26
C ALA A 211 13.52 -8.42 15.58
N ALA A 212 13.53 -8.12 14.29
CA ALA A 212 14.74 -7.78 13.55
C ALA A 212 15.43 -6.54 14.13
N SER A 213 14.67 -5.48 14.43
CA SER A 213 15.17 -4.23 15.02
C SER A 213 15.83 -4.48 16.37
N TYR A 214 15.19 -5.28 17.23
CA TYR A 214 15.78 -5.68 18.51
C TYR A 214 17.05 -6.52 18.35
N GLY A 215 17.10 -7.40 17.35
CA GLY A 215 18.31 -8.16 17.04
C GLY A 215 19.50 -7.27 16.65
N HIS A 216 19.28 -6.24 15.82
CA HIS A 216 20.33 -5.24 15.53
C HIS A 216 20.77 -4.43 16.75
N LEU A 217 19.87 -4.23 17.72
CA LEU A 217 20.15 -3.53 18.97
C LEU A 217 20.77 -4.44 20.05
N GLY A 218 20.93 -5.74 19.80
CA GLY A 218 21.40 -6.71 20.80
C GLY A 218 20.39 -7.01 21.91
N ARG A 219 19.12 -6.62 21.74
CA ARG A 219 18.01 -6.80 22.69
C ARG A 219 17.35 -8.16 22.48
N LEU A 220 18.09 -9.23 22.77
CA LEU A 220 17.76 -10.59 22.30
C LEU A 220 16.46 -11.16 22.91
N GLU A 221 16.19 -10.85 24.18
CA GLU A 221 14.95 -11.31 24.84
C GLU A 221 13.71 -10.63 24.26
N GLU A 222 13.77 -9.32 24.02
CA GLU A 222 12.67 -8.62 23.35
C GLU A 222 12.50 -9.07 21.89
N ALA A 223 13.59 -9.37 21.19
CA ALA A 223 13.52 -9.95 19.84
C ALA A 223 12.78 -11.29 19.84
N ARG A 224 13.11 -12.18 20.78
CA ARG A 224 12.47 -13.49 20.94
C ARG A 224 10.99 -13.35 21.29
N ALA A 225 10.64 -12.45 22.20
CA ALA A 225 9.25 -12.19 22.56
C ALA A 225 8.43 -11.68 21.36
N ALA A 226 8.96 -10.69 20.62
CA ALA A 226 8.30 -10.15 19.43
C ALA A 226 8.12 -11.22 18.33
N TRP A 227 9.09 -12.11 18.15
CA TRP A 227 9.02 -13.21 17.19
C TRP A 227 8.00 -14.28 17.59
N GLN A 228 7.94 -14.65 18.87
CA GLN A 228 6.92 -15.58 19.38
C GLN A 228 5.51 -15.00 19.22
N ASP A 229 5.33 -13.71 19.51
CA ASP A 229 4.06 -13.03 19.28
C ASP A 229 3.67 -12.95 17.81
N MET A 230 4.66 -12.79 16.91
CA MET A 230 4.43 -12.85 15.46
C MET A 230 3.87 -14.22 15.06
N LEU A 231 4.50 -15.31 15.51
CA LEU A 231 4.07 -16.67 15.18
C LEU A 231 2.72 -17.03 15.82
N ARG A 232 2.38 -16.44 16.97
CA ARG A 232 1.05 -16.59 17.58
C ARG A 232 -0.04 -15.93 16.75
N VAL A 233 0.28 -14.81 16.09
CA VAL A 233 -0.65 -14.09 15.21
C VAL A 233 -0.73 -14.72 13.82
N ASN A 234 0.41 -15.14 13.27
CA ASN A 234 0.51 -15.80 11.97
C ASN A 234 1.47 -16.99 12.07
N PRO A 235 0.96 -18.20 12.37
CA PRO A 235 1.78 -19.41 12.41
C PRO A 235 2.44 -19.77 11.09
N ASP A 236 1.89 -19.29 9.96
CA ASP A 236 2.36 -19.57 8.61
C ASP A 236 3.26 -18.45 8.04
N PHE A 237 3.79 -17.56 8.90
CA PHE A 237 4.64 -16.46 8.46
C PHE A 237 5.90 -16.99 7.74
N SER A 238 6.11 -16.56 6.50
CA SER A 238 7.20 -17.03 5.65
C SER A 238 8.07 -15.86 5.18
N LEU A 239 9.32 -15.84 5.64
CA LEU A 239 10.34 -14.90 5.16
C LEU A 239 10.65 -15.10 3.67
N GLU A 240 10.65 -16.34 3.20
CA GLU A 240 10.87 -16.66 1.80
C GLU A 240 9.77 -16.06 0.91
N TYR A 241 8.51 -16.20 1.32
CA TYR A 241 7.40 -15.60 0.61
C TYR A 241 7.48 -14.08 0.61
N ARG A 242 7.76 -13.45 1.77
CA ARG A 242 7.96 -12.00 1.88
C ARG A 242 9.09 -11.52 0.96
N ARG A 243 10.22 -12.22 0.92
CA ARG A 243 11.35 -11.93 0.01
C ARG A 243 10.90 -11.93 -1.46
N LYS A 244 10.03 -12.87 -1.84
CA LYS A 244 9.53 -13.01 -3.21
C LYS A 244 8.58 -11.87 -3.61
N VAL A 245 7.64 -11.51 -2.73
CA VAL A 245 6.55 -10.56 -3.07
C VAL A 245 6.92 -9.10 -2.84
N LEU A 246 7.81 -8.80 -1.90
CA LEU A 246 8.19 -7.41 -1.63
C LEU A 246 9.09 -6.87 -2.75
N PRO A 247 8.78 -5.67 -3.28
CA PRO A 247 9.37 -5.19 -4.53
C PRO A 247 10.68 -4.45 -4.31
N TYR A 248 11.59 -4.97 -3.49
CA TYR A 248 12.91 -4.33 -3.34
C TYR A 248 13.64 -4.27 -4.69
N ARG A 249 14.11 -3.08 -5.08
CA ARG A 249 14.96 -2.86 -6.26
C ARG A 249 16.32 -3.53 -6.05
N ASN A 250 16.87 -3.41 -4.84
CA ASN A 250 18.05 -4.13 -4.42
C ASN A 250 17.65 -5.25 -3.44
N PRO A 251 17.75 -6.53 -3.81
CA PRO A 251 17.42 -7.65 -2.93
C PRO A 251 18.19 -7.66 -1.60
N ALA A 252 19.38 -7.07 -1.53
CA ALA A 252 20.17 -6.98 -0.30
C ALA A 252 19.47 -6.15 0.80
N ASP A 253 18.58 -5.23 0.42
CA ASP A 253 17.84 -4.40 1.38
C ASP A 253 16.90 -5.23 2.24
N PHE A 254 16.29 -6.29 1.69
CA PHE A 254 15.46 -7.23 2.46
C PHE A 254 16.30 -8.04 3.46
N GLU A 255 17.55 -8.35 3.10
CA GLU A 255 18.43 -9.15 3.94
C GLU A 255 18.88 -8.41 5.21
N LEU A 256 18.74 -7.08 5.27
CA LEU A 256 18.90 -6.34 6.53
C LEU A 256 17.94 -6.85 7.60
N MET A 257 16.68 -7.09 7.26
CA MET A 257 15.70 -7.64 8.21
C MET A 257 16.09 -9.06 8.64
N VAL A 258 16.54 -9.89 7.69
CA VAL A 258 16.99 -11.27 7.97
C VAL A 258 18.23 -11.29 8.87
N ASP A 259 19.18 -10.38 8.64
CA ASP A 259 20.37 -10.21 9.47
C ASP A 259 20.02 -9.86 10.93
N GLY A 260 19.08 -8.93 11.14
CA GLY A 260 18.57 -8.62 12.47
C GLY A 260 17.99 -9.85 13.18
N LEU A 261 17.19 -10.64 12.48
CA LEU A 261 16.65 -11.89 13.02
C LEU A 261 17.74 -12.93 13.32
N ARG A 262 18.77 -13.04 12.46
CA ARG A 262 19.91 -13.94 12.67
C ARG A 262 20.74 -13.52 13.88
N LYS A 263 20.98 -12.22 14.07
CA LYS A 263 21.65 -11.66 15.27
C LYS A 263 20.89 -11.99 16.56
N ALA A 264 19.57 -12.11 16.48
CA ALA A 264 18.73 -12.56 17.59
C ALA A 264 18.66 -14.10 17.75
N GLY A 265 19.29 -14.88 16.86
CA GLY A 265 19.24 -16.34 16.88
C GLY A 265 17.85 -16.90 16.57
N LEU A 266 17.03 -16.17 15.81
CA LEU A 266 15.64 -16.54 15.48
C LEU A 266 15.51 -17.29 14.17
N VAL A 267 16.49 -17.11 13.28
CA VAL A 267 16.58 -17.74 11.96
C VAL A 267 18.04 -18.15 11.70
N GLN A 268 18.22 -19.09 10.76
CA GLN A 268 19.54 -19.55 10.31
C GLN A 268 20.10 -18.62 9.23
#